data_AF-A0A6P8IQ00-F1
#
_entry.id   AF-A0A6P8IQ00-F1
#
_cell.length_a   1.000
_cell.length_b   1.000
_cell.length_c   1.000
_cell.angle_alpha   90.00
_cell.angle_beta   90.00
_cell.angle_gamma   90.00
#
_symmetry.space_group_name_H-M   'P 1'
#
loop_
_entity.id
_entity.type
_entity.pdbx_description
1 polymer ?
#
loop_
_entity_poly.entity_id
_entity_poly.type
_entity_poly.pdbx_seq_one_letter_code
_entity_poly.pdbx_strand_id
1 'polypeptide(L)'
;MMNNIEQLLEAAKILEKRDEAKKRCSTPIKMVKKTTRRSPSYSRTTHNQLEKNRRAHLRDCLELLKDLVPSPPEHQKATTLALLQSAQQYIKVLQSSEREAIESKKKLAQEQMFLRRKLLLLKGDSELKRPRSSEGDSTTSEEIDVENDEETGYASGESDDIYSTASIASEGSEGDLMVNTRIGIQVS
;
A
#
# COMPACT_ATOMS: atom_id res chain seq x y z
N MET A 1 59.10 51.96 -8.28
CA MET A 1 58.20 50.90 -7.79
C MET A 1 57.85 51.24 -6.35
N MET A 2 56.75 51.95 -6.13
CA MET A 2 56.38 52.45 -4.80
C MET A 2 55.31 51.55 -4.16
N ASN A 3 55.74 50.87 -3.10
CA ASN A 3 55.08 50.85 -1.79
C ASN A 3 53.63 50.33 -1.70
N ASN A 4 53.35 49.19 -2.34
CA ASN A 4 52.11 48.42 -2.11
C ASN A 4 51.88 48.06 -0.63
N ILE A 5 52.96 47.86 0.13
CA ILE A 5 52.88 47.53 1.56
C ILE A 5 52.46 48.74 2.39
N GLU A 6 52.97 49.93 2.08
CA GLU A 6 52.59 51.16 2.79
C GLU A 6 51.13 51.53 2.50
N GLN A 7 50.68 51.35 1.26
CA GLN A 7 49.27 51.55 0.89
C GLN A 7 48.33 50.60 1.65
N LEU A 8 48.74 49.34 1.84
CA LEU A 8 47.96 48.37 2.61
C LEU A 8 47.91 48.71 4.10
N LEU A 9 49.02 49.20 4.66
CA LEU A 9 49.09 49.67 6.05
C LEU A 9 48.26 50.94 6.27
N GLU A 10 48.27 51.87 5.32
CA GLU A 10 47.41 53.06 5.33
C GLU A 10 45.92 52.68 5.29
N ALA A 11 45.55 51.75 4.40
CA ALA A 11 44.18 51.25 4.28
C ALA A 11 43.71 50.54 5.57
N ALA A 12 44.59 49.77 6.22
CA ALA A 12 44.28 49.10 7.48
C ALA A 12 43.99 50.10 8.62
N LYS A 13 44.79 51.18 8.73
CA LYS A 13 44.56 52.25 9.72
C LYS A 13 43.22 52.98 9.49
N ILE A 14 42.79 53.12 8.23
CA ILE A 14 41.51 53.76 7.89
C ILE A 14 40.33 52.86 8.30
N LEU A 15 40.43 51.54 8.11
CA LEU A 15 39.42 50.58 8.52
C LEU A 15 39.24 50.55 10.04
N GLU A 16 40.32 50.55 10.79
CA GLU A 16 40.31 50.55 12.27
C GLU A 16 39.59 51.80 12.82
N LYS A 17 39.94 52.99 12.32
CA LYS A 17 39.25 54.25 12.69
C LYS A 17 37.75 54.24 12.33
N ARG A 18 37.38 53.63 11.20
CA ARG A 18 35.98 53.50 10.78
C ARG A 18 35.21 52.55 11.70
N ASP A 19 35.83 51.48 12.16
CA ASP A 19 35.18 50.51 13.07
C ASP A 19 35.09 51.04 14.50
N GLU A 20 36.05 51.86 14.95
CA GLU A 20 35.94 52.63 16.19
C GLU A 20 34.81 53.67 16.14
N ALA A 21 34.65 54.36 15.01
CA ALA A 21 33.53 55.28 14.80
C ALA A 21 32.16 54.56 14.80
N LYS A 22 32.09 53.34 14.26
CA LYS A 22 30.88 52.50 14.33
C LYS A 22 30.59 52.00 15.75
N LYS A 23 31.62 51.65 16.54
CA LYS A 23 31.45 51.29 17.96
C LYS A 23 30.89 52.44 18.80
N ARG A 24 31.26 53.69 18.49
CA ARG A 24 30.72 54.90 19.14
C ARG A 24 29.26 55.22 18.78
N CYS A 25 28.69 54.61 17.74
CA CYS A 25 27.29 54.80 17.32
C CYS A 25 26.41 53.57 17.61
N SER A 26 26.90 52.60 18.40
CA SER A 26 26.14 51.43 18.83
C SER A 26 25.14 51.80 19.94
N THR A 27 24.05 52.49 19.59
CA THR A 27 22.83 52.41 20.39
C THR A 27 22.24 51.00 20.28
N PRO A 28 21.69 50.41 21.35
CA PRO A 28 21.18 49.04 21.30
C PRO A 28 19.91 49.00 20.45
N ILE A 29 20.04 48.56 19.20
CA ILE A 29 18.90 48.17 18.38
C ILE A 29 18.36 46.88 18.99
N LYS A 30 17.13 46.95 19.51
CA LYS A 30 16.36 45.80 19.99
C LYS A 30 16.49 44.65 18.98
N MET A 31 16.90 43.47 19.47
CA MET A 31 16.93 42.24 18.71
C MET A 31 15.51 41.84 18.30
N VAL A 32 14.99 42.45 17.24
CA VAL A 32 13.88 41.88 16.49
C VAL A 32 14.48 40.65 15.81
N LYS A 33 14.00 39.45 16.19
CA LYS A 33 14.29 38.21 15.47
C LYS A 33 14.03 38.45 13.99
N LYS A 34 15.09 38.74 13.24
CA LYS A 34 15.04 38.87 11.79
C LYS A 34 14.83 37.45 11.31
N THR A 35 13.57 37.06 11.14
CA THR A 35 13.24 36.01 10.19
C THR A 35 13.96 36.44 8.92
N THR A 36 14.98 35.67 8.54
CA THR A 36 15.67 35.87 7.27
C THR A 36 14.57 35.75 6.24
N ARG A 37 14.05 36.90 5.77
CA ARG A 37 12.98 36.94 4.78
C ARG A 37 13.58 36.35 3.52
N ARG A 38 13.53 35.02 3.41
CA ARG A 38 13.82 34.29 2.18
C ARG A 38 13.04 35.01 1.09
N SER A 39 13.71 35.33 0.00
CA SER A 39 13.09 36.14 -1.05
C SER A 39 11.72 35.53 -1.42
N PRO A 40 10.66 36.33 -1.56
CA PRO A 40 9.34 35.82 -1.92
C PRO A 40 9.37 34.95 -3.20
N SER A 41 10.32 35.25 -4.09
CA SER A 41 10.61 34.46 -5.29
C SER A 41 11.02 33.02 -4.97
N TYR A 42 11.99 32.79 -4.06
CA TYR A 42 12.42 31.44 -3.68
C TYR A 42 11.27 30.63 -3.06
N SER A 43 10.47 31.26 -2.20
CA SER A 43 9.30 30.63 -1.58
C SER A 43 8.25 30.20 -2.60
N ARG A 44 8.00 31.02 -3.64
CA ARG A 44 7.04 30.71 -4.71
C ARG A 44 7.54 29.57 -5.59
N THR A 45 8.83 29.55 -5.92
CA THR A 45 9.42 28.50 -6.75
C THR A 45 9.39 27.14 -6.04
N THR A 46 9.77 27.08 -4.76
CA THR A 46 9.66 25.85 -3.97
C THR A 46 8.21 25.37 -3.87
N HIS A 47 7.27 26.27 -3.58
CA HIS A 47 5.84 25.94 -3.52
C HIS A 47 5.33 25.33 -4.84
N ASN A 48 5.66 25.96 -5.98
CA ASN A 48 5.25 25.46 -7.29
C ASN A 48 5.85 24.09 -7.61
N GLN A 49 7.10 23.85 -7.21
CA GLN A 49 7.74 22.56 -7.41
C GLN A 49 7.06 21.46 -6.59
N LEU A 50 6.73 21.75 -5.32
CA LEU A 50 5.98 20.83 -4.47
C LEU A 50 4.59 20.54 -5.04
N GLU A 51 3.87 21.56 -5.51
CA GLU A 51 2.53 21.36 -6.10
C GLU A 51 2.59 20.57 -7.41
N LYS A 52 3.64 20.76 -8.23
CA LYS A 52 3.86 19.92 -9.43
C LYS A 52 4.07 18.45 -9.06
N ASN A 53 4.90 18.19 -8.05
CA ASN A 53 5.15 16.83 -7.58
C ASN A 53 3.87 16.21 -6.98
N ARG A 54 3.14 16.95 -6.13
CA ARG A 54 1.85 16.52 -5.58
C ARG A 54 0.85 16.17 -6.68
N ARG A 55 0.78 16.98 -7.75
CA ARG A 55 -0.09 16.71 -8.90
C ARG A 55 0.37 15.53 -9.74
N ALA A 56 1.67 15.26 -9.83
CA ALA A 56 2.18 14.05 -10.50
C ALA A 56 1.71 12.80 -9.74
N HIS A 57 2.00 12.75 -8.44
CA HIS A 57 1.56 11.64 -7.59
C HIS A 57 0.04 11.41 -7.65
N LEU A 58 -0.76 12.49 -7.62
CA LEU A 58 -2.22 12.36 -7.76
C LEU A 58 -2.63 11.73 -9.10
N ARG A 59 -1.96 12.05 -10.20
CA ARG A 59 -2.25 11.42 -11.50
C ARG A 59 -1.93 9.94 -11.46
N ASP A 60 -0.79 9.57 -10.89
CA ASP A 60 -0.35 8.17 -10.78
C ASP A 60 -1.34 7.36 -9.94
N CYS A 61 -1.82 7.91 -8.81
CA CYS A 61 -2.88 7.27 -8.01
C CYS A 61 -4.20 7.10 -8.78
N LEU A 62 -4.59 8.09 -9.59
CA LEU A 62 -5.81 8.02 -10.41
C LEU A 62 -5.67 7.05 -11.57
N GLU A 63 -4.45 6.85 -12.09
CA GLU A 63 -4.16 5.87 -13.14
C GLU A 63 -4.28 4.45 -12.59
N LEU A 64 -3.63 4.16 -11.45
CA LEU A 64 -3.80 2.89 -10.75
C LEU A 64 -5.27 2.59 -10.42
N LEU A 65 -6.04 3.62 -10.01
CA LEU A 65 -7.47 3.44 -9.74
C LEU A 65 -8.26 3.02 -10.98
N LYS A 66 -7.88 3.46 -12.19
CA LYS A 66 -8.55 3.04 -13.43
C LYS A 66 -8.34 1.56 -13.72
N ASP A 67 -7.18 1.02 -13.39
CA ASP A 67 -6.86 -0.39 -13.64
C ASP A 67 -7.65 -1.32 -12.70
N LEU A 68 -7.97 -0.84 -11.49
CA LEU A 68 -8.73 -1.60 -10.49
C LEU A 68 -10.24 -1.54 -10.68
N VAL A 69 -10.75 -0.46 -11.27
CA VAL A 69 -12.19 -0.23 -11.41
C VAL A 69 -12.64 -0.68 -12.80
N PRO A 70 -13.66 -1.54 -12.91
CA PRO A 70 -14.25 -1.89 -14.20
C PRO A 70 -14.76 -0.61 -14.91
N SER A 71 -14.00 -0.14 -15.89
CA SER A 71 -14.31 1.08 -16.63
C SER A 71 -15.12 0.76 -17.89
N PRO A 72 -16.17 1.54 -18.21
CA PRO A 72 -16.79 1.50 -19.54
C PRO A 72 -15.76 1.86 -20.64
N PRO A 73 -15.98 1.43 -21.89
CA PRO A 73 -15.05 1.70 -22.99
C PRO A 73 -14.78 3.20 -23.13
N GLU A 74 -13.51 3.50 -23.46
CA GLU A 74 -12.74 4.75 -23.38
C GLU A 74 -13.39 6.05 -23.89
N HIS A 75 -14.58 5.95 -24.48
CA HIS A 75 -15.26 7.00 -25.26
C HIS A 75 -16.38 7.69 -24.45
N GLN A 76 -16.69 7.21 -23.24
CA GLN A 76 -17.69 7.83 -22.36
C GLN A 76 -17.04 8.40 -21.08
N LYS A 77 -16.80 9.72 -21.09
CA LYS A 77 -16.63 10.60 -19.92
C LYS A 77 -15.58 10.14 -18.89
N ALA A 78 -14.31 10.10 -19.29
CA ALA A 78 -13.16 9.95 -18.39
C ALA A 78 -12.93 11.20 -17.49
N THR A 79 -13.87 11.50 -16.60
CA THR A 79 -13.73 12.56 -15.57
C THR A 79 -13.31 11.94 -14.24
N THR A 80 -12.53 12.66 -13.43
CA THR A 80 -12.13 12.20 -12.09
C THR A 80 -13.34 11.89 -11.21
N LEU A 81 -14.40 12.68 -11.30
CA LEU A 81 -15.63 12.45 -10.53
C LEU A 81 -16.29 11.12 -10.91
N ALA A 82 -16.43 10.84 -12.21
CA ALA A 82 -17.02 9.59 -12.69
C ALA A 82 -16.22 8.36 -12.22
N LEU A 83 -14.88 8.45 -12.27
CA LEU A 83 -14.01 7.38 -11.77
C LEU A 83 -14.23 7.12 -10.28
N LEU A 84 -14.27 8.18 -9.46
CA LEU A 84 -14.50 8.07 -8.01
C LEU A 84 -15.89 7.48 -7.69
N GLN A 85 -16.92 7.86 -8.45
CA GLN A 85 -18.27 7.31 -8.30
C GLN A 85 -18.32 5.82 -8.68
N SER A 86 -17.70 5.44 -9.80
CA SER A 86 -17.60 4.04 -10.24
C SER A 86 -16.81 3.20 -9.24
N ALA A 87 -15.71 3.73 -8.68
CA ALA A 87 -14.93 3.06 -7.64
C ALA A 87 -15.78 2.78 -6.40
N GLN A 88 -16.51 3.79 -5.93
CA GLN A 88 -17.42 3.64 -4.78
C GLN A 88 -18.49 2.59 -5.04
N GLN A 89 -19.05 2.56 -6.25
CA GLN A 89 -20.04 1.56 -6.62
C GLN A 89 -19.43 0.15 -6.71
N TYR A 90 -18.21 0.04 -7.27
CA TYR A 90 -17.53 -1.23 -7.41
C TYR A 90 -17.20 -1.88 -6.06
N ILE A 91 -16.81 -1.09 -5.06
CA ILE A 91 -16.65 -1.58 -3.68
C ILE A 91 -17.93 -2.25 -3.17
N LYS A 92 -19.10 -1.64 -3.40
CA LYS A 92 -20.39 -2.23 -2.97
C LYS A 92 -20.70 -3.54 -3.70
N VAL A 93 -20.37 -3.61 -4.99
CA VAL A 93 -20.53 -4.85 -5.78
C VAL A 93 -19.64 -5.95 -5.23
N LEU A 94 -18.36 -5.66 -4.97
CA LEU A 94 -17.43 -6.62 -4.38
C LEU A 94 -17.93 -7.12 -3.01
N GLN A 95 -18.41 -6.23 -2.15
CA GLN A 95 -18.98 -6.60 -0.85
C GLN A 95 -20.24 -7.48 -0.97
N SER A 96 -21.08 -7.27 -2.00
CA SER A 96 -22.22 -8.16 -2.23
C SER A 96 -21.77 -9.53 -2.73
N SER A 97 -20.87 -9.55 -3.71
CA SER A 97 -20.31 -10.77 -4.27
C SER A 97 -19.59 -11.61 -3.21
N GLU A 98 -18.86 -10.97 -2.28
CA GLU A 98 -18.21 -11.65 -1.16
C GLU A 98 -19.24 -12.32 -0.25
N ARG A 99 -20.31 -11.60 0.13
CA ARG A 99 -21.39 -12.19 0.95
C ARG A 99 -22.05 -13.38 0.27
N GLU A 100 -22.35 -13.28 -1.02
CA GLU A 100 -22.93 -14.37 -1.81
C GLU A 100 -21.98 -15.57 -1.91
N ALA A 101 -20.69 -15.33 -2.13
CA ALA A 101 -19.68 -16.38 -2.17
C ALA A 101 -19.56 -17.10 -0.82
N ILE A 102 -19.59 -16.37 0.30
CA ILE A 102 -19.58 -16.94 1.65
C ILE A 102 -20.82 -17.82 1.88
N GLU A 103 -22.01 -17.34 1.49
CA GLU A 103 -23.24 -18.13 1.63
C GLU A 103 -23.21 -19.39 0.76
N SER A 104 -22.74 -19.28 -0.48
CA SER A 104 -22.54 -20.41 -1.38
C SER A 104 -21.58 -21.44 -0.79
N LYS A 105 -20.42 -21.01 -0.27
CA LYS A 105 -19.46 -21.87 0.42
C LYS A 105 -20.11 -22.62 1.59
N LYS A 106 -20.92 -21.92 2.41
CA LYS A 106 -21.64 -22.53 3.53
C LYS A 106 -22.65 -23.60 3.07
N LYS A 107 -23.44 -23.32 2.03
CA LYS A 107 -24.40 -24.29 1.47
C LYS A 107 -23.70 -25.54 0.96
N LEU A 108 -22.61 -25.36 0.20
CA LEU A 108 -21.82 -26.48 -0.32
C LEU A 108 -21.18 -27.31 0.81
N ALA A 109 -20.69 -26.67 1.87
CA ALA A 109 -20.14 -27.39 3.02
C ALA A 109 -21.22 -28.23 3.74
N GLN A 110 -22.43 -27.69 3.91
CA GLN A 110 -23.56 -28.44 4.48
C GLN A 110 -23.95 -29.63 3.60
N GLU A 111 -24.02 -29.44 2.28
CA GLU A 111 -24.32 -30.50 1.33
C GLU A 111 -23.24 -31.59 1.34
N GLN A 112 -21.96 -31.18 1.34
CA GLN A 112 -20.84 -32.11 1.46
C GLN A 112 -20.95 -32.96 2.73
N MET A 113 -21.26 -32.35 3.88
CA MET A 113 -21.44 -33.07 5.14
C MET A 113 -22.63 -34.03 5.09
N PHE A 114 -23.76 -33.59 4.53
CA PHE A 114 -24.93 -34.42 4.35
C PHE A 114 -24.64 -35.64 3.47
N LEU A 115 -24.00 -35.44 2.33
CA LEU A 115 -23.64 -36.50 1.40
C LEU A 115 -22.61 -37.46 2.01
N ARG A 116 -21.61 -36.96 2.73
CA ARG A 116 -20.64 -37.79 3.48
C ARG A 116 -21.34 -38.67 4.51
N ARG A 117 -22.28 -38.12 5.29
CA ARG A 117 -23.07 -38.90 6.26
C ARG A 117 -23.92 -39.97 5.56
N LYS A 118 -24.55 -39.62 4.44
CA LYS A 118 -25.33 -40.57 3.63
C LYS A 118 -24.46 -41.71 3.10
N LEU A 119 -23.28 -41.41 2.56
CA LEU A 119 -22.32 -42.41 2.11
C LEU A 119 -21.87 -43.34 3.24
N LEU A 120 -21.61 -42.80 4.43
CA LEU A 120 -21.23 -43.59 5.60
C LEU A 120 -22.32 -44.61 5.99
N LEU A 121 -23.60 -44.19 5.99
CA LEU A 121 -24.73 -45.07 6.26
C LEU A 121 -24.85 -46.18 5.22
N LEU A 122 -24.80 -45.84 3.92
CA LEU A 122 -24.88 -46.83 2.84
C LEU A 122 -23.71 -47.83 2.88
N LYS A 123 -22.50 -47.37 3.20
CA LYS A 123 -21.32 -48.25 3.35
C LYS A 123 -21.45 -49.14 4.58
N GLY A 124 -21.92 -48.60 5.71
CA GLY A 124 -22.18 -49.38 6.94
C GLY A 124 -23.25 -50.47 6.74
N ASP A 125 -24.31 -50.18 6.00
CA ASP A 125 -25.37 -51.15 5.67
C ASP A 125 -24.88 -52.24 4.70
N SER A 126 -23.86 -51.95 3.89
CA SER A 126 -23.25 -52.93 2.97
C SER A 126 -22.39 -53.98 3.68
N GLU A 127 -21.78 -53.64 4.82
CA GLU A 127 -20.99 -54.59 5.63
C GLU A 127 -21.87 -55.58 6.40
N LEU A 128 -23.10 -55.19 6.77
CA LEU A 128 -24.05 -56.04 7.50
C LEU A 128 -24.76 -57.09 6.62
N LYS A 129 -24.72 -56.94 5.28
CA LYS A 129 -25.40 -57.84 4.32
C LYS A 129 -24.47 -58.77 3.54
N ARG A 130 -23.14 -58.70 3.73
CA ARG A 130 -22.24 -59.68 3.10
C ARG A 130 -22.24 -60.97 3.91
N PRO A 131 -22.68 -62.12 3.35
CA PRO A 131 -22.41 -63.40 3.99
C PRO A 131 -20.89 -63.57 4.00
N ARG A 132 -20.33 -63.89 5.17
CA ARG A 132 -18.92 -64.24 5.32
C ARG A 132 -18.60 -65.46 4.45
N SER A 133 -18.12 -65.24 3.24
CA SER A 133 -17.40 -66.24 2.46
C SER A 133 -16.01 -65.69 2.16
N SER A 134 -15.04 -66.18 2.96
CA SER A 134 -13.66 -66.54 2.61
C SER A 134 -12.86 -65.65 1.61
N GLU A 135 -11.72 -65.18 2.14
CA GLU A 135 -10.40 -64.98 1.50
C GLU A 135 -10.01 -63.65 0.80
N GLY A 136 -8.84 -63.11 1.23
CA GLY A 136 -7.97 -62.15 0.53
C GLY A 136 -8.24 -60.67 0.79
N ASP A 137 -7.63 -60.03 1.78
CA ASP A 137 -6.37 -59.27 1.66
C ASP A 137 -6.38 -58.15 0.60
N SER A 138 -6.56 -56.90 1.04
CA SER A 138 -5.50 -55.87 1.02
C SER A 138 -6.10 -54.50 1.35
N THR A 139 -5.73 -54.00 2.52
CA THR A 139 -6.07 -52.67 3.03
C THR A 139 -5.18 -51.61 2.39
N THR A 140 -5.75 -50.72 1.58
CA THR A 140 -5.20 -49.38 1.37
C THR A 140 -6.29 -48.36 1.67
N SER A 141 -6.54 -48.16 2.96
CA SER A 141 -7.20 -46.94 3.44
C SER A 141 -6.23 -45.80 3.21
N GLU A 142 -6.39 -45.07 2.11
CA GLU A 142 -5.78 -43.74 1.98
C GLU A 142 -6.44 -42.86 3.04
N GLU A 143 -5.71 -42.59 4.12
CA GLU A 143 -6.03 -41.56 5.09
C GLU A 143 -6.01 -40.22 4.36
N ILE A 144 -7.20 -39.70 4.06
CA ILE A 144 -7.39 -38.32 3.64
C ILE A 144 -7.26 -37.47 4.90
N ASP A 145 -6.02 -37.08 5.20
CA ASP A 145 -5.72 -36.00 6.14
C ASP A 145 -6.23 -34.70 5.51
N VAL A 146 -7.45 -34.31 5.88
CA VAL A 146 -7.95 -32.97 5.57
C VAL A 146 -7.75 -32.19 6.84
N GLU A 147 -6.66 -31.42 6.88
CA GLU A 147 -6.39 -30.40 7.88
C GLU A 147 -7.69 -29.63 8.16
N ASN A 148 -8.21 -29.90 9.35
CA ASN A 148 -9.38 -29.28 9.91
C ASN A 148 -8.96 -27.88 10.37
N ASP A 149 -9.04 -26.91 9.46
CA ASP A 149 -8.91 -25.49 9.79
C ASP A 149 -10.20 -25.02 10.49
N GLU A 150 -10.41 -25.52 11.71
CA GLU A 150 -11.32 -24.93 12.69
C GLU A 150 -10.66 -23.64 13.18
N GLU A 151 -10.87 -22.56 12.41
CA GLU A 151 -10.59 -21.20 12.85
C GLU A 151 -11.42 -20.91 14.11
N THR A 152 -10.73 -21.02 15.23
CA THR A 152 -11.25 -21.01 16.57
C THR A 152 -11.48 -19.57 17.01
N GLY A 153 -12.74 -19.25 17.33
CA GLY A 153 -13.11 -18.33 18.41
C GLY A 153 -12.49 -16.95 18.42
N TYR A 154 -13.21 -15.96 17.90
CA TYR A 154 -13.06 -14.57 18.33
C TYR A 154 -13.57 -14.41 19.77
N ALA A 155 -12.74 -14.79 20.74
CA ALA A 155 -12.86 -14.34 22.11
C ALA A 155 -12.11 -13.00 22.25
N SER A 156 -12.88 -11.97 22.61
CA SER A 156 -12.43 -10.65 23.04
C SER A 156 -11.29 -10.74 24.06
N GLY A 157 -10.15 -10.10 23.77
CA GLY A 157 -9.00 -9.99 24.67
C GLY A 157 -7.99 -8.94 24.20
N GLU A 158 -8.20 -7.71 24.68
CA GLU A 158 -7.18 -6.73 25.12
C GLU A 158 -5.70 -6.98 24.75
N SER A 159 -5.08 -6.07 23.98
CA SER A 159 -3.64 -5.81 24.13
C SER A 159 -3.24 -4.44 23.56
N ASP A 160 -2.30 -3.82 24.27
CA ASP A 160 -1.91 -2.42 24.24
C ASP A 160 -1.16 -1.95 22.99
N ASP A 161 -1.46 -0.71 22.56
CA ASP A 161 -0.70 0.04 21.57
C ASP A 161 0.65 0.51 22.14
N ILE A 162 1.75 -0.11 21.72
CA ILE A 162 3.08 0.50 21.81
C ILE A 162 3.53 0.93 20.41
N TYR A 163 3.35 2.23 20.13
CA TYR A 163 3.98 2.91 19.01
C TYR A 163 5.50 2.85 19.20
N SER A 164 6.17 1.95 18.48
CA SER A 164 7.61 2.04 18.25
C SER A 164 7.86 2.47 16.81
N THR A 165 8.47 3.66 16.71
CA THR A 165 8.91 4.29 15.48
C THR A 165 10.06 3.45 14.92
N ALA A 166 9.91 2.91 13.72
CA ALA A 166 11.03 2.32 12.98
C ALA A 166 11.06 2.90 11.58
N SER A 167 11.98 3.83 11.38
CA SER A 167 12.42 4.33 10.09
C SER A 167 13.02 3.16 9.29
N ILE A 168 12.49 2.89 8.09
CA ILE A 168 13.16 2.01 7.13
C ILE A 168 13.71 2.84 5.97
N ALA A 169 15.02 2.70 5.79
CA ALA A 169 15.77 3.26 4.69
C ALA A 169 15.61 2.41 3.44
N SER A 170 15.81 3.10 2.31
CA SER A 170 15.89 2.62 0.94
C SER A 170 16.79 1.41 0.73
N GLU A 171 16.36 0.46 -0.10
CA GLU A 171 17.24 -0.33 -0.98
C GLU A 171 16.41 -0.93 -2.14
N GLY A 172 16.92 -0.73 -3.36
CA GLY A 172 16.32 -1.25 -4.58
C GLY A 172 16.80 -2.68 -4.88
N SER A 173 15.98 -3.45 -5.57
CA SER A 173 16.43 -4.63 -6.32
C SER A 173 15.47 -4.88 -7.48
N GLU A 174 16.05 -4.94 -8.67
CA GLU A 174 15.46 -5.43 -9.91
C GLU A 174 15.06 -6.91 -9.78
N GLY A 175 13.99 -7.30 -10.47
CA GLY A 175 13.49 -8.66 -10.57
C GLY A 175 12.54 -8.79 -11.75
N ASP A 176 13.07 -9.31 -12.85
CA ASP A 176 12.49 -9.44 -14.17
C ASP A 176 11.57 -10.69 -14.30
N LEU A 177 10.70 -10.67 -15.33
CA LEU A 177 9.99 -11.78 -16.00
C LEU A 177 8.78 -12.49 -15.32
N MET A 178 7.60 -12.43 -15.98
CA MET A 178 7.04 -13.55 -16.77
C MET A 178 5.69 -13.15 -17.40
N VAL A 179 5.67 -13.04 -18.73
CA VAL A 179 4.47 -12.87 -19.56
C VAL A 179 3.79 -14.23 -19.79
N ASN A 180 2.58 -14.41 -19.27
CA ASN A 180 1.74 -15.55 -19.64
C ASN A 180 0.75 -15.13 -20.74
N THR A 181 1.08 -15.50 -21.98
CA THR A 181 0.18 -15.44 -23.14
C THR A 181 -0.96 -16.45 -22.96
N ARG A 182 -2.20 -15.96 -22.90
CA ARG A 182 -3.40 -16.79 -22.82
C ARG A 182 -3.71 -17.37 -24.21
N ILE A 183 -3.67 -18.70 -24.31
CA ILE A 183 -4.09 -19.49 -25.47
C ILE A 183 -5.60 -19.33 -25.63
N GLY A 184 -6.03 -18.77 -26.77
CA GLY A 184 -7.42 -18.76 -27.20
C GLY A 184 -7.79 -20.11 -27.81
N ILE A 185 -8.67 -20.86 -27.14
CA ILE A 185 -9.44 -21.93 -27.77
C ILE A 185 -10.74 -21.30 -28.25
N GLN A 186 -10.90 -21.22 -29.56
CA GLN A 186 -12.13 -20.75 -30.20
C GLN A 186 -12.89 -21.98 -30.70
N VAL A 187 -14.04 -22.25 -30.10
CA VAL A 187 -15.03 -23.23 -30.56
C VAL A 187 -16.25 -22.49 -31.05
N SER A 188 -16.45 -22.46 -32.37
CA SER A 188 -17.71 -22.52 -33.13
C SER A 188 -17.43 -22.25 -34.59
#